data_AF-A0A7K7JTR8-F1
#
_entry.id   AF-A0A7K7JTR8-F1
#
_cell.length_a   1.000
_cell.length_b   1.000
_cell.length_c   1.000
_cell.angle_alpha   90.00
_cell.angle_beta   90.00
_cell.angle_gamma   90.00
#
_symmetry.space_group_name_H-M   'P 1'
#
loop_
_entity.id
_entity.type
_entity.pdbx_description
1 polymer ?
#
loop_
_entity_poly.entity_id
_entity_poly.type
_entity_poly.pdbx_seq_one_letter_code
_entity_poly.pdbx_strand_id
1 'polypeptide(L)'
;QENERLRTQALKKAKEEKEENLKKESELLRARRELDALRKKHQKLSKKLLKYSLFKRYLEDVVENSQFRDIDDIISYYKALLRTRKDLLQSQWWHRQLMEQGKGLQQQLEAEKEAEMLQCRNDLVQLKESFDRAQSDIQQWEDRWAQVQDRQARKAVELRSLTMAIHGLFH
;
A
#
# COMPACT_ATOMS: atom_id res chain seq x y z
N GLN A 1 -83.03 -29.73 -57.54
CA GLN A 1 -81.84 -29.00 -58.05
C GLN A 1 -81.70 -27.61 -57.43
N GLU A 2 -82.72 -26.75 -57.44
CA GLU A 2 -82.62 -25.38 -56.90
C GLU A 2 -82.49 -25.32 -55.36
N ASN A 3 -83.24 -26.17 -54.65
CA ASN A 3 -83.20 -26.25 -53.19
C ASN A 3 -81.82 -26.73 -52.66
N GLU A 4 -81.16 -27.66 -53.38
CA GLU A 4 -79.80 -28.12 -53.06
C GLU A 4 -78.74 -27.02 -53.28
N ARG A 5 -78.91 -26.19 -54.32
CA ARG A 5 -78.02 -25.04 -54.59
C ARG A 5 -78.12 -23.97 -53.50
N LEU A 6 -79.34 -23.66 -53.07
CA LEU A 6 -79.57 -22.72 -51.97
C LEU A 6 -78.97 -23.25 -50.66
N ARG A 7 -79.12 -24.55 -50.39
CA ARG A 7 -78.56 -25.21 -49.19
C ARG A 7 -77.03 -25.21 -49.19
N THR A 8 -76.40 -25.47 -50.33
CA THR A 8 -74.92 -25.42 -50.46
C THR A 8 -74.38 -24.00 -50.35
N GLN A 9 -75.07 -23.01 -50.90
CA GLN A 9 -74.67 -21.60 -50.79
C GLN A 9 -74.78 -21.09 -49.34
N ALA A 10 -75.87 -21.44 -48.64
CA ALA A 10 -76.04 -21.11 -47.22
C ALA A 10 -74.95 -21.75 -46.35
N LEU A 11 -74.60 -23.01 -46.59
CA LEU A 11 -73.52 -23.71 -45.88
C LEU A 11 -72.15 -23.07 -46.13
N LYS A 12 -71.86 -22.65 -47.37
CA LYS A 12 -70.60 -21.97 -47.70
C LYS A 12 -70.47 -20.63 -46.98
N LYS A 13 -71.55 -19.82 -47.01
CA LYS A 13 -71.59 -18.53 -46.32
C LYS A 13 -71.43 -18.68 -44.79
N ALA A 14 -72.12 -19.66 -44.20
CA ALA A 14 -71.98 -19.96 -42.77
C ALA A 14 -70.54 -20.40 -42.40
N LYS A 15 -69.85 -21.13 -43.30
CA LYS A 15 -68.46 -21.52 -43.09
C LYS A 15 -67.51 -20.33 -43.17
N GLU A 16 -67.67 -19.47 -44.17
CA GLU A 16 -66.87 -18.24 -44.33
C GLU A 16 -67.04 -17.30 -43.14
N GLU A 17 -68.28 -17.10 -42.68
CA GLU A 17 -68.60 -16.28 -41.52
C GLU A 17 -68.01 -16.85 -40.22
N LYS A 18 -68.01 -18.19 -40.08
CA LYS A 18 -67.35 -18.87 -38.95
C LYS A 18 -65.83 -18.69 -38.99
N GLU A 19 -65.20 -18.82 -40.15
CA GLU A 19 -63.75 -18.60 -40.31
C GLU A 19 -63.36 -17.14 -40.03
N GLU A 20 -64.15 -16.18 -40.50
CA GLU A 20 -63.94 -14.76 -40.24
C GLU A 20 -64.09 -14.44 -38.74
N ASN A 21 -65.10 -15.01 -38.08
CA ASN A 21 -65.29 -14.87 -36.63
C ASN A 21 -64.10 -15.44 -35.84
N LEU A 22 -63.57 -16.61 -36.23
CA LEU A 22 -62.39 -17.19 -35.58
C LEU A 22 -61.14 -16.30 -35.74
N LYS A 23 -60.95 -15.66 -36.89
CA LYS A 23 -59.85 -14.70 -37.10
C LYS A 23 -60.01 -13.49 -36.19
N LYS A 24 -61.21 -12.89 -36.15
CA LYS A 24 -61.53 -11.75 -35.28
C LYS A 24 -61.34 -12.09 -33.80
N GLU A 25 -61.74 -13.29 -33.36
CA GLU A 25 -61.53 -13.76 -31.99
C GLU A 25 -60.04 -13.92 -31.65
N SER A 26 -59.24 -14.47 -32.58
CA SER A 26 -57.79 -14.61 -32.40
C SER A 26 -57.09 -13.25 -32.30
N GLU A 27 -57.44 -12.31 -33.16
CA GLU A 27 -56.93 -10.94 -33.15
C GLU A 27 -57.33 -10.21 -31.86
N LEU A 28 -58.59 -10.32 -31.45
CA LEU A 28 -59.08 -9.76 -30.20
C LEU A 28 -58.34 -10.33 -28.98
N LEU A 29 -58.02 -11.62 -28.99
CA LEU A 29 -57.25 -12.26 -27.93
C LEU A 29 -55.79 -11.78 -27.91
N ARG A 30 -55.18 -11.57 -29.08
CA ARG A 30 -53.83 -10.98 -29.21
C ARG A 30 -53.82 -9.54 -28.68
N ALA A 31 -54.76 -8.71 -29.12
CA ALA A 31 -54.89 -7.32 -28.68
C ALA A 31 -55.10 -7.21 -27.16
N ARG A 32 -55.91 -8.11 -26.56
CA ARG A 32 -56.07 -8.17 -25.10
C ARG A 32 -54.77 -8.46 -24.37
N ARG A 33 -53.97 -9.43 -24.85
CA ARG A 33 -52.66 -9.76 -24.26
C ARG A 33 -51.68 -8.58 -24.33
N GLU A 34 -51.65 -7.88 -25.46
CA GLU A 34 -50.81 -6.69 -25.65
C GLU A 34 -51.22 -5.55 -24.72
N LEU A 35 -52.52 -5.31 -24.61
CA LEU A 35 -53.09 -4.31 -23.71
C LEU A 35 -52.74 -4.60 -22.24
N ASP A 36 -52.82 -5.86 -21.81
CA ASP A 36 -52.40 -6.24 -20.46
C ASP A 36 -50.90 -6.10 -20.23
N ALA A 37 -50.07 -6.40 -21.23
CA ALA A 37 -48.63 -6.18 -21.16
C ALA A 37 -48.29 -4.68 -21.04
N LEU A 38 -48.97 -3.83 -21.82
CA LEU A 38 -48.83 -2.37 -21.75
C LEU A 38 -49.29 -1.82 -20.40
N ARG A 39 -50.42 -2.29 -19.86
CA ARG A 39 -50.90 -1.91 -18.52
C ARG A 39 -49.87 -2.25 -17.44
N LYS A 40 -49.27 -3.45 -17.48
CA LYS A 40 -48.21 -3.86 -16.55
C LYS A 40 -46.96 -2.98 -16.68
N LYS A 41 -46.54 -2.62 -17.91
CA LYS A 41 -45.43 -1.70 -18.13
C LYS A 41 -45.73 -0.30 -17.58
N HIS A 42 -46.92 0.22 -17.86
CA HIS A 42 -47.36 1.52 -17.37
C HIS A 42 -47.35 1.57 -15.83
N GLN A 43 -47.93 0.56 -15.16
CA GLN A 43 -47.90 0.47 -13.69
C GLN A 43 -46.48 0.46 -13.13
N LYS A 44 -45.55 -0.29 -13.75
CA LYS A 44 -44.14 -0.31 -13.34
C LYS A 44 -43.49 1.06 -13.49
N LEU A 45 -43.75 1.77 -14.58
CA LEU A 45 -43.21 3.11 -14.82
C LEU A 45 -43.81 4.15 -13.88
N SER A 46 -45.13 4.14 -13.65
CA SER A 46 -45.78 5.05 -12.72
C SER A 46 -45.26 4.89 -11.28
N LYS A 47 -45.02 3.65 -10.84
CA LYS A 47 -44.37 3.40 -9.53
C LYS A 47 -42.96 3.98 -9.47
N LYS A 48 -42.17 3.83 -10.54
CA LYS A 48 -40.82 4.43 -10.62
C LYS A 48 -40.89 5.95 -10.62
N LEU A 49 -41.83 6.53 -11.37
CA LEU A 49 -42.00 7.98 -11.46
C LEU A 49 -42.34 8.59 -10.09
N LEU A 50 -43.27 8.00 -9.36
CA LEU A 50 -43.61 8.40 -7.98
C LEU A 50 -42.40 8.32 -7.03
N LYS A 51 -41.56 7.29 -7.19
CA LYS A 51 -40.33 7.18 -6.40
C LYS A 51 -39.35 8.29 -6.77
N TYR A 52 -39.11 8.51 -8.07
CA TYR A 52 -38.14 9.50 -8.54
C TYR A 52 -38.60 10.94 -8.41
N SER A 53 -39.90 11.22 -8.34
CA SER A 53 -40.41 12.58 -8.12
C SER A 53 -40.02 13.13 -6.76
N LEU A 54 -39.94 12.29 -5.73
CA LEU A 54 -39.45 12.70 -4.40
C LEU A 54 -37.98 13.15 -4.46
N PHE A 55 -37.13 12.36 -5.14
CA PHE A 55 -35.71 12.70 -5.30
C PHE A 55 -35.51 13.91 -6.20
N LYS A 56 -36.30 14.02 -7.28
CA LYS A 56 -36.28 15.18 -8.17
C LYS A 56 -36.61 16.45 -7.38
N ARG A 57 -37.71 16.46 -6.62
CA ARG A 57 -38.09 17.62 -5.80
C ARG A 57 -37.00 18.00 -4.79
N TYR A 58 -36.42 17.01 -4.11
CA TYR A 58 -35.29 17.27 -3.22
C TYR A 58 -34.11 17.91 -3.95
N LEU A 59 -33.75 17.42 -5.14
CA LEU A 59 -32.65 18.00 -5.91
C LEU A 59 -32.98 19.39 -6.43
N GLU A 60 -34.23 19.66 -6.81
CA GLU A 60 -34.72 21.00 -7.13
C GLU A 60 -34.58 21.93 -5.91
N ASP A 61 -35.02 21.51 -4.72
CA ASP A 61 -34.84 22.27 -3.48
C ASP A 61 -33.35 22.55 -3.20
N VAL A 62 -32.47 21.58 -3.44
CA VAL A 62 -31.01 21.77 -3.28
C VAL A 62 -30.47 22.78 -4.29
N VAL A 63 -30.91 22.73 -5.55
CA VAL A 63 -30.52 23.73 -6.56
C VAL A 63 -30.96 25.13 -6.11
N GLU A 64 -32.19 25.28 -5.64
CA GLU A 64 -32.73 26.57 -5.17
C GLU A 64 -31.95 27.16 -3.96
N ASN A 65 -31.44 26.29 -3.09
CA ASN A 65 -30.77 26.70 -1.85
C ASN A 65 -29.24 26.66 -1.91
N SER A 66 -28.64 26.50 -3.10
CA SER A 66 -27.20 26.36 -3.24
C SER A 66 -26.65 27.10 -4.46
N GLN A 67 -25.34 26.94 -4.70
CA GLN A 67 -24.63 27.54 -5.83
C GLN A 67 -24.74 26.76 -7.14
N PHE A 68 -25.45 25.63 -7.17
CA PHE A 68 -25.58 24.80 -8.36
C PHE A 68 -26.62 25.39 -9.31
N ARG A 69 -26.34 25.37 -10.63
CA ARG A 69 -27.26 25.94 -11.63
C ARG A 69 -28.46 25.06 -11.90
N ASP A 70 -28.24 23.75 -11.92
CA ASP A 70 -29.24 22.74 -12.20
C ASP A 70 -28.84 21.39 -11.57
N ILE A 71 -29.72 20.41 -11.71
CA ILE A 71 -29.50 19.07 -11.17
C ILE A 71 -28.31 18.37 -11.84
N ASP A 72 -28.07 18.63 -13.13
CA ASP A 72 -26.96 18.03 -13.87
C ASP A 72 -25.61 18.56 -13.38
N ASP A 73 -25.54 19.82 -12.94
CA ASP A 73 -24.40 20.45 -12.28
C ASP A 73 -24.08 19.75 -10.96
N ILE A 74 -25.10 19.47 -10.13
CA ILE A 74 -24.96 18.68 -8.89
C ILE A 74 -24.38 17.28 -9.20
N ILE A 75 -24.95 16.60 -10.19
CA ILE A 75 -24.51 15.25 -10.57
C ILE A 75 -23.07 15.26 -11.07
N SER A 76 -22.71 16.27 -11.87
CA SER A 76 -21.36 16.43 -12.43
C SER A 76 -20.35 16.72 -11.33
N TYR A 77 -20.66 17.63 -10.41
CA TYR A 77 -19.86 17.91 -9.23
C TYR A 77 -19.68 16.67 -8.35
N TYR A 78 -20.75 15.94 -8.06
CA TYR A 78 -20.67 14.73 -7.24
C TYR A 78 -19.80 13.65 -7.90
N LYS A 79 -19.91 13.45 -9.22
CA LYS A 79 -19.04 12.53 -9.97
C LYS A 79 -17.58 12.96 -9.90
N ALA A 80 -17.29 14.25 -10.04
CA ALA A 80 -15.94 14.79 -9.92
C ALA A 80 -15.40 14.56 -8.50
N LEU A 81 -16.19 14.87 -7.47
CA LEU A 81 -15.83 14.67 -6.07
C LEU A 81 -15.51 13.21 -5.75
N LEU A 82 -16.30 12.26 -6.27
CA LEU A 82 -16.03 10.83 -6.11
C LEU A 82 -14.72 10.40 -6.76
N ARG A 83 -14.40 10.93 -7.95
CA ARG A 83 -13.11 10.66 -8.62
C ARG A 83 -11.95 11.21 -7.79
N THR A 84 -12.02 12.48 -7.40
CA THR A 84 -10.99 13.11 -6.56
C THR A 84 -10.80 12.36 -5.25
N ARG A 85 -11.89 11.93 -4.59
CA ARG A 85 -11.80 11.13 -3.35
C ARG A 85 -11.09 9.81 -3.57
N LYS A 86 -11.39 9.12 -4.68
CA LYS A 86 -10.72 7.85 -5.03
C LYS A 86 -9.23 8.07 -5.24
N ASP A 87 -8.87 9.08 -6.03
CA ASP A 87 -7.48 9.40 -6.35
C ASP A 87 -6.71 9.83 -5.09
N LEU A 88 -7.33 10.62 -4.22
CA LEU A 88 -6.76 11.03 -2.93
C LEU A 88 -6.49 9.84 -2.01
N LEU A 89 -7.45 8.91 -1.88
CA LEU A 89 -7.26 7.71 -1.06
C LEU A 89 -6.15 6.81 -1.61
N GLN A 90 -6.07 6.66 -2.93
CA GLN A 90 -5.01 5.90 -3.58
C GLN A 90 -3.64 6.54 -3.36
N SER A 91 -3.53 7.86 -3.53
CA SER A 91 -2.30 8.61 -3.28
C SER A 91 -1.87 8.50 -1.81
N GLN A 92 -2.79 8.70 -0.87
CA GLN A 92 -2.52 8.56 0.56
C GLN A 92 -2.02 7.16 0.92
N TRP A 93 -2.59 6.12 0.31
CA TRP A 93 -2.12 4.75 0.49
C TRP A 93 -0.68 4.57 0.01
N TRP A 94 -0.34 5.06 -1.19
CA TRP A 94 1.02 5.00 -1.72
C TRP A 94 2.03 5.75 -0.85
N HIS A 95 1.69 6.96 -0.40
CA HIS A 95 2.55 7.73 0.51
C HIS A 95 2.79 6.98 1.82
N ARG A 96 1.77 6.32 2.38
CA ARG A 96 1.95 5.51 3.59
C ARG A 96 2.89 4.33 3.35
N GLN A 97 2.76 3.64 2.21
CA GLN A 97 3.65 2.53 1.87
C GLN A 97 5.11 2.99 1.72
N LEU A 98 5.34 4.10 1.02
CA LEU A 98 6.69 4.65 0.84
C LEU A 98 7.31 5.09 2.18
N MET A 99 6.52 5.73 3.05
CA MET A 99 6.98 6.11 4.39
C MET A 99 7.34 4.89 5.24
N GLU A 100 6.56 3.82 5.17
CA GLU A 100 6.84 2.61 5.94
C GLU A 100 8.11 1.90 5.44
N GLN A 101 8.30 1.83 4.11
CA GLN A 101 9.55 1.34 3.52
C GLN A 101 10.75 2.20 3.92
N GLY A 102 10.61 3.54 3.88
CA GLY A 102 11.65 4.46 4.30
C GLY A 102 12.04 4.29 5.77
N LYS A 103 11.06 4.12 6.66
CA LYS A 103 11.32 3.82 8.08
C LYS A 103 12.04 2.49 8.27
N GLY A 104 11.65 1.45 7.53
CA GLY A 104 12.32 0.15 7.58
C GLY A 104 13.78 0.23 7.17
N LEU A 105 14.08 0.94 6.08
CA LEU A 105 15.46 1.18 5.63
C LEU A 105 16.27 2.01 6.64
N GLN A 106 15.65 3.05 7.22
CA GLN A 106 16.31 3.87 8.24
C GLN A 106 16.69 3.03 9.48
N GLN A 107 15.77 2.20 9.97
CA GLN A 107 16.03 1.32 11.12
C GLN A 107 17.15 0.31 10.85
N GLN A 108 17.20 -0.23 9.62
CA GLN A 108 18.29 -1.13 9.21
C GLN A 108 19.64 -0.42 9.22
N LEU A 109 19.72 0.76 8.61
CA LEU A 109 20.95 1.56 8.58
C LEU A 109 21.40 1.98 9.99
N GLU A 110 20.47 2.38 10.86
CA GLU A 110 20.77 2.70 12.26
C GLU A 110 21.36 1.48 12.99
N ALA A 111 20.73 0.30 12.87
CA ALA A 111 21.22 -0.92 13.48
C ALA A 111 22.60 -1.35 12.94
N GLU A 112 22.82 -1.25 11.63
CA GLU A 112 24.13 -1.52 11.01
C GLU A 112 25.22 -0.58 11.56
N LYS A 113 24.91 0.72 11.67
CA LYS A 113 25.87 1.70 12.21
C LYS A 113 26.13 1.52 13.69
N GLU A 114 25.13 1.16 14.48
CA GLU A 114 25.33 0.79 15.88
C GLU A 114 26.24 -0.44 16.01
N ALA A 115 26.04 -1.46 15.19
CA ALA A 115 26.90 -2.65 15.16
C ALA A 115 28.34 -2.30 14.75
N GLU A 116 28.54 -1.49 13.70
CA GLU A 116 29.86 -1.00 13.31
C GLU A 116 30.55 -0.23 14.45
N MET A 117 29.83 0.67 15.13
CA MET A 117 30.37 1.42 16.26
C MET A 117 30.77 0.51 17.43
N LEU A 118 29.97 -0.51 17.73
CA LEU A 118 30.30 -1.49 18.76
C LEU A 118 31.55 -2.29 18.40
N GLN A 119 31.69 -2.68 17.14
CA GLN A 119 32.89 -3.37 16.65
C GLN A 119 34.13 -2.48 16.80
N CYS A 120 34.08 -1.24 16.29
CA CYS A 120 35.18 -0.28 16.43
C CYS A 120 35.57 -0.05 17.89
N ARG A 121 34.59 0.02 18.80
CA ARG A 121 34.84 0.16 20.23
C ARG A 121 35.57 -1.05 20.81
N ASN A 122 35.19 -2.26 20.40
CA ASN A 122 35.88 -3.49 20.84
C ASN A 122 37.32 -3.49 20.33
N ASP A 123 37.53 -3.18 19.05
CA ASP A 123 38.86 -3.11 18.45
C ASP A 123 39.76 -2.08 19.16
N LEU A 124 39.20 -0.92 19.54
CA LEU A 124 39.91 0.09 20.33
C LEU A 124 40.31 -0.42 21.72
N VAL A 125 39.44 -1.17 22.40
CA VAL A 125 39.78 -1.78 23.70
C VAL A 125 40.91 -2.79 23.53
N GLN A 126 40.82 -3.68 22.54
CA GLN A 126 41.86 -4.66 22.27
C GLN A 126 43.21 -4.02 21.93
N LEU A 127 43.19 -2.96 21.11
CA LEU A 127 44.39 -2.21 20.76
C LEU A 127 45.01 -1.58 22.02
N LYS A 128 44.20 -0.98 22.89
CA LYS A 128 44.67 -0.40 24.15
C LYS A 128 45.29 -1.46 25.06
N GLU A 129 44.65 -2.61 25.22
CA GLU A 129 45.21 -3.73 26.00
C GLU A 129 46.52 -4.26 25.41
N SER A 130 46.67 -4.27 24.08
CA SER A 130 47.93 -4.66 23.44
C SER A 130 49.03 -3.63 23.66
N PHE A 131 48.67 -2.34 23.64
CA PHE A 131 49.58 -1.23 23.90
C PHE A 131 50.07 -1.24 25.34
N ASP A 132 49.15 -1.36 26.31
CA ASP A 132 49.47 -1.39 27.74
C ASP A 132 50.40 -2.58 28.07
N ARG A 133 50.19 -3.75 27.42
CA ARG A 133 51.08 -4.90 27.52
C ARG A 133 52.48 -4.60 26.97
N ALA A 134 52.57 -4.07 25.76
CA ALA A 134 53.85 -3.73 25.14
C ALA A 134 54.62 -2.69 25.98
N GLN A 135 53.93 -1.71 26.55
CA GLN A 135 54.54 -0.72 27.44
C GLN A 135 55.07 -1.34 28.73
N SER A 136 54.32 -2.28 29.33
CA SER A 136 54.81 -3.03 30.50
C SER A 136 56.05 -3.86 30.18
N ASP A 137 56.07 -4.52 29.02
CA ASP A 137 57.22 -5.30 28.57
C ASP A 137 58.46 -4.42 28.37
N ILE A 138 58.31 -3.25 27.73
CA ILE A 138 59.40 -2.28 27.56
C ILE A 138 59.97 -1.88 28.93
N GLN A 139 59.12 -1.53 29.90
CA GLN A 139 59.58 -1.16 31.24
C GLN A 139 60.37 -2.30 31.91
N GLN A 140 59.90 -3.55 31.78
CA GLN A 140 60.62 -4.70 32.31
C GLN A 140 62.00 -4.88 31.65
N TRP A 141 62.09 -4.64 30.34
CA TRP A 141 63.37 -4.71 29.62
C TRP A 141 64.32 -3.58 30.02
N GLU A 142 63.80 -2.36 30.22
CA GLU A 142 64.58 -1.22 30.72
C GLU A 142 65.13 -1.50 32.12
N ASP A 143 64.31 -2.04 33.03
CA ASP A 143 64.73 -2.38 34.39
C ASP A 143 65.83 -3.46 34.37
N ARG A 144 65.67 -4.51 33.54
CA ARG A 144 66.69 -5.55 33.36
C ARG A 144 67.98 -4.99 32.77
N TRP A 145 67.86 -4.10 31.80
CA TRP A 145 69.01 -3.44 31.18
C TRP A 145 69.78 -2.58 32.18
N ALA A 146 69.08 -1.79 33.01
CA ALA A 146 69.68 -1.00 34.09
C ALA A 146 70.44 -1.89 35.08
N GLN A 147 69.86 -3.03 35.49
CA GLN A 147 70.54 -3.99 36.37
C GLN A 147 71.82 -4.56 35.74
N VAL A 148 71.82 -4.85 34.43
CA VAL A 148 73.01 -5.30 33.71
C VAL A 148 74.08 -4.20 33.70
N GLN A 149 73.70 -2.95 33.40
CA GLN A 149 74.61 -1.80 33.43
C GLN A 149 75.22 -1.58 34.81
N ASP A 150 74.42 -1.61 35.86
CA ASP A 150 74.88 -1.49 37.25
C ASP A 150 75.90 -2.60 37.60
N ARG A 151 75.61 -3.83 37.19
CA ARG A 151 76.54 -4.95 37.39
C ARG A 151 77.86 -4.76 36.65
N GLN A 152 77.82 -4.23 35.43
CA GLN A 152 79.03 -3.92 34.66
C GLN A 152 79.82 -2.77 35.30
N ALA A 153 79.15 -1.71 35.74
CA ALA A 153 79.80 -0.60 36.44
C ALA A 153 80.50 -1.05 37.72
N ARG A 154 79.85 -1.90 38.54
CA ARG A 154 80.46 -2.50 39.74
C ARG A 154 81.71 -3.31 39.40
N LYS A 155 81.63 -4.21 38.41
CA LYS A 155 82.79 -4.99 37.95
C LYS A 155 83.92 -4.11 37.42
N ALA A 156 83.61 -3.05 36.68
CA ALA A 156 84.61 -2.11 36.18
C ALA A 156 85.34 -1.38 37.32
N VAL A 157 84.61 -1.00 38.39
CA VAL A 157 85.21 -0.42 39.60
C VAL A 157 86.10 -1.43 40.32
N GLU A 158 85.66 -2.69 40.49
CA GLU A 158 86.47 -3.76 41.09
C GLU A 158 87.76 -4.04 40.29
N LEU A 159 87.67 -4.12 38.97
CA LEU A 159 88.85 -4.30 38.12
C LEU A 159 89.82 -3.12 38.24
N ARG A 160 89.29 -1.89 38.28
CA ARG A 160 90.10 -0.68 38.47
C ARG A 160 90.79 -0.68 39.84
N SER A 161 90.10 -1.06 40.91
CA SER A 161 90.69 -1.11 42.25
C SER A 161 91.78 -2.18 42.36
N LEU A 162 91.55 -3.37 41.79
CA LEU A 162 92.56 -4.43 41.70
C LEU A 162 93.79 -3.97 40.91
N THR A 163 93.59 -3.31 39.77
CA THR A 163 94.68 -2.79 38.94
C THR A 163 95.50 -1.75 39.70
N MET A 164 94.86 -0.83 40.43
CA MET A 164 95.55 0.15 41.28
C MET A 164 96.31 -0.51 42.42
N ALA A 165 95.72 -1.52 43.08
CA ALA A 165 96.38 -2.27 44.14
C ALA A 165 97.62 -3.01 43.62
N ILE A 166 97.52 -3.69 42.48
CA ILE A 166 98.65 -4.34 41.80
C ILE A 166 99.73 -3.30 41.48
N HIS A 167 99.37 -2.19 40.84
CA HIS A 167 100.34 -1.14 40.49
C HIS A 167 101.07 -0.58 41.73
N GLY A 168 100.35 -0.42 42.86
CA GLY A 168 100.94 0.01 44.14
C GLY A 168 101.78 -1.04 44.86
N LEU A 169 101.74 -2.32 44.45
CA LEU A 169 102.65 -3.36 44.96
C LEU A 169 103.97 -3.44 44.18
N PHE A 170 104.00 -2.86 42.97
CA PHE A 170 105.16 -2.89 42.07
C PHE A 170 105.83 -1.50 41.88
N HIS A 171 105.44 -0.51 42.68
CA HIS A 171 106.05 0.82 42.81
C HIS A 171 106.44 1.06 44.27
#